data_AF-A0A0P1I4F6-F1
#
_entry.id   AF-A0A0P1I4F6-F1
#
_cell.length_a   1.000
_cell.length_b   1.000
_cell.length_c   1.000
_cell.angle_alpha   90.00
_cell.angle_beta   90.00
_cell.angle_gamma   90.00
#
_symmetry.space_group_name_H-M   'P 1'
#
loop_
_entity.id
_entity.type
_entity.pdbx_description
1 polymer ?
#
loop_
_entity_poly.entity_id
_entity_poly.type
_entity_poly.pdbx_seq_one_letter_code
_entity_poly.pdbx_strand_id
1 'polypeptide(L)'
;MTILQTSIPYDPLVPRPLPGIQPGRMDDWLHCDDAFAAQMQRRVALLAEKRDEVLALDPNAEPAAQELLNLVLRYAYPGCSERVTRPGGHVVEIDRTRPLETLCHLVQEDFCILQKQGDEHVLTGAILCFPASWRLSEKFMRPLIDIHVPVASYDESIARRVQRLFDGIRPEHPLWRFNALWYEDAELHQPRSANAPREKKAPGIAPYMRSERQTLLRLPETQAVVFSIHTYVLEAQHLRKMENPA
;
A
#
# COMPACT_ATOMS: atom_id res chain seq x y z
N MET A 1 9.30 12.91 -14.89
CA MET A 1 9.95 11.67 -15.37
C MET A 1 9.02 10.53 -15.03
N THR A 2 8.74 9.64 -15.98
CA THR A 2 7.89 8.46 -15.72
C THR A 2 8.64 7.48 -14.82
N ILE A 3 7.98 6.95 -13.79
CA ILE A 3 8.58 6.02 -12.83
C ILE A 3 8.00 4.63 -13.12
N LEU A 4 8.83 3.73 -13.62
CA LEU A 4 8.42 2.41 -14.10
C LEU A 4 9.38 1.35 -13.57
N GLN A 5 8.84 0.19 -13.21
CA GLN A 5 9.61 -1.01 -12.96
C GLN A 5 9.85 -1.78 -14.26
N THR A 6 10.94 -2.54 -14.30
CA THR A 6 11.23 -3.46 -15.41
C THR A 6 10.52 -4.80 -15.27
N SER A 7 10.17 -5.21 -14.04
CA SER A 7 9.55 -6.51 -13.75
C SER A 7 8.68 -6.47 -12.50
N ILE A 8 7.88 -7.51 -12.31
CA ILE A 8 7.01 -7.72 -11.15
C ILE A 8 7.19 -9.18 -10.68
N PRO A 9 7.33 -9.46 -9.37
CA PRO A 9 7.73 -10.79 -8.88
C PRO A 9 6.59 -11.83 -8.86
N TYR A 10 5.43 -11.49 -9.43
CA TYR A 10 4.26 -12.36 -9.57
C TYR A 10 3.56 -12.06 -10.89
N ASP A 11 2.77 -13.00 -11.41
CA ASP A 11 2.00 -12.78 -12.64
C ASP A 11 0.73 -11.95 -12.35
N PRO A 12 0.67 -10.68 -12.77
CA PRO A 12 -0.48 -9.82 -12.53
C PRO A 12 -1.66 -10.11 -13.47
N LEU A 13 -1.46 -10.93 -14.50
CA LEU A 13 -2.49 -11.27 -15.50
C LEU A 13 -3.34 -12.47 -15.07
N VAL A 14 -2.88 -13.27 -14.10
CA VAL A 14 -3.65 -14.40 -13.56
C VAL A 14 -4.77 -13.88 -12.67
N PRO A 15 -6.06 -14.03 -13.08
CA PRO A 15 -7.17 -13.56 -12.28
C PRO A 15 -7.29 -14.37 -10.98
N ARG A 16 -7.50 -13.66 -9.86
CA ARG A 16 -7.73 -14.26 -8.54
C ARG A 16 -9.10 -13.84 -8.00
N PRO A 17 -10.01 -14.79 -7.72
CA PRO A 17 -11.33 -14.46 -7.16
C PRO A 17 -11.21 -13.78 -5.80
N LEU A 18 -12.04 -12.77 -5.52
CA LEU A 18 -12.00 -12.05 -4.25
C LEU A 18 -12.26 -12.96 -3.03
N PRO A 19 -11.52 -12.78 -1.92
CA PRO A 19 -10.55 -11.72 -1.68
C PRO A 19 -9.14 -11.99 -2.23
N GLY A 20 -8.88 -13.13 -2.89
CA GLY A 20 -7.60 -13.41 -3.57
C GLY A 20 -6.38 -13.54 -2.65
N ILE A 21 -6.62 -13.80 -1.37
CA ILE A 21 -5.60 -13.81 -0.32
C ILE A 21 -4.76 -15.09 -0.38
N GLN A 22 -3.47 -14.94 -0.13
CA GLN A 22 -2.46 -15.98 -0.06
C GLN A 22 -1.62 -15.80 1.22
N PRO A 23 -1.04 -16.88 1.78
CA PRO A 23 -0.07 -16.77 2.85
C PRO A 23 1.15 -15.95 2.40
N GLY A 24 1.61 -15.03 3.24
CA GLY A 24 2.86 -14.29 3.06
C GLY A 24 3.90 -14.70 4.09
N ARG A 25 5.05 -14.01 4.07
CA ARG A 25 6.11 -14.17 5.06
C ARG A 25 6.56 -12.80 5.58
N MET A 26 6.98 -12.75 6.85
CA MET A 26 7.44 -11.52 7.50
C MET A 26 8.76 -10.99 6.94
N ASP A 27 9.53 -11.80 6.22
CA ASP A 27 10.77 -11.38 5.54
C ASP A 27 10.53 -10.92 4.10
N ASP A 28 9.29 -10.97 3.59
CA ASP A 28 8.93 -10.68 2.18
C ASP A 28 7.71 -9.75 2.07
N TRP A 29 7.43 -8.94 3.10
CA TRP A 29 6.34 -7.96 3.02
C TRP A 29 6.80 -6.58 2.57
N LEU A 30 8.08 -6.25 2.75
CA LEU A 30 8.72 -5.02 2.30
C LEU A 30 9.56 -5.30 1.04
N HIS A 31 9.34 -4.51 0.01
CA HIS A 31 9.95 -4.63 -1.30
C HIS A 31 10.92 -3.47 -1.53
N CYS A 32 12.04 -3.81 -2.14
CA CYS A 32 13.00 -2.86 -2.68
C CYS A 32 13.27 -3.27 -4.13
N ASP A 33 12.80 -2.46 -5.08
CA ASP A 33 12.89 -2.76 -6.52
C ASP A 33 13.77 -1.75 -7.29
N ASP A 34 13.83 -1.93 -8.60
CA ASP A 34 14.61 -1.10 -9.53
C ASP A 34 14.09 0.34 -9.66
N ALA A 35 12.86 0.61 -9.21
CA ALA A 35 12.28 1.95 -9.15
C ALA A 35 12.50 2.65 -7.80
N PHE A 36 13.18 2.00 -6.82
CA PHE A 36 13.35 2.50 -5.45
C PHE A 36 13.74 3.98 -5.39
N ALA A 37 14.84 4.38 -6.03
CA ALA A 37 15.34 5.76 -5.91
C ALA A 37 14.31 6.80 -6.41
N ALA A 38 13.68 6.53 -7.55
CA ALA A 38 12.69 7.43 -8.14
C ALA A 38 11.38 7.47 -7.35
N GLN A 39 10.90 6.31 -6.88
CA GLN A 39 9.71 6.25 -6.03
C GLN A 39 9.95 6.96 -4.70
N MET A 40 11.08 6.72 -4.03
CA MET A 40 11.40 7.38 -2.76
C MET A 40 11.50 8.90 -2.93
N GLN A 41 12.07 9.40 -4.03
CA GLN A 41 12.08 10.83 -4.34
C GLN A 41 10.65 11.38 -4.51
N ARG A 42 9.78 10.66 -5.22
CA ARG A 42 8.39 11.07 -5.42
C ARG A 42 7.59 11.07 -4.11
N ARG A 43 7.80 10.07 -3.24
CA ARG A 43 7.19 10.00 -1.90
C ARG A 43 7.55 11.21 -1.05
N VAL A 44 8.84 11.55 -0.98
CA VAL A 44 9.35 12.74 -0.26
C VAL A 44 8.72 14.02 -0.81
N ALA A 45 8.68 14.18 -2.13
CA ALA A 45 8.07 15.35 -2.78
C ALA A 45 6.57 15.47 -2.45
N LEU A 46 5.82 14.36 -2.56
CA LEU A 46 4.40 14.34 -2.22
C LEU A 46 4.13 14.65 -0.75
N LEU A 47 4.94 14.13 0.17
CA LEU A 47 4.80 14.46 1.59
C LEU A 47 5.06 15.94 1.86
N ALA A 48 5.99 16.57 1.15
CA ALA A 48 6.28 17.99 1.28
C ALA A 48 5.21 18.89 0.63
N GLU A 49 4.72 18.52 -0.55
CA GLU A 49 3.81 19.34 -1.37
C GLU A 49 2.33 19.13 -1.01
N LYS A 50 1.96 17.92 -0.60
CA LYS A 50 0.57 17.43 -0.49
C LYS A 50 0.34 16.66 0.81
N ARG A 51 0.97 17.10 1.89
CA ARG A 51 0.98 16.42 3.20
C ARG A 51 -0.40 15.90 3.61
N ASP A 52 -1.42 16.76 3.61
CA ASP A 52 -2.77 16.43 4.07
C ASP A 52 -3.53 15.48 3.12
N GLU A 53 -3.06 15.31 1.88
CA GLU A 53 -3.62 14.33 0.93
C GLU A 53 -3.01 12.93 1.13
N VAL A 54 -1.78 12.84 1.66
CA VAL A 54 -1.03 11.59 1.76
C VAL A 54 -0.83 11.10 3.18
N LEU A 55 -0.92 11.95 4.20
CA LEU A 55 -0.70 11.58 5.60
C LEU A 55 -1.90 11.97 6.45
N ALA A 56 -2.39 11.00 7.23
CA ALA A 56 -3.35 11.23 8.30
C ALA A 56 -3.04 10.29 9.47
N LEU A 57 -3.10 10.78 10.70
CA LEU A 57 -2.86 9.95 11.89
C LEU A 57 -3.79 10.42 13.02
N ASP A 58 -4.66 9.53 13.47
CA ASP A 58 -5.44 9.75 14.69
C ASP A 58 -4.52 9.63 15.91
N PRO A 59 -4.65 10.49 16.94
CA PRO A 59 -3.83 10.37 18.14
C PRO A 59 -3.89 8.98 18.81
N ASN A 60 -5.03 8.28 18.74
CA ASN A 60 -5.16 6.93 19.30
C ASN A 60 -4.44 5.85 18.46
N ALA A 61 -3.97 6.20 17.26
CA ALA A 61 -3.19 5.33 16.39
C ALA A 61 -1.67 5.57 16.51
N GLU A 62 -1.23 6.58 17.27
CA GLU A 62 0.19 6.87 17.45
C GLU A 62 0.99 5.66 17.98
N PRO A 63 0.52 4.88 18.98
CA PRO A 63 1.22 3.66 19.41
C PRO A 63 1.39 2.64 18.28
N ALA A 64 0.37 2.46 17.43
CA ALA A 64 0.42 1.51 16.31
C ALA A 64 1.37 2.00 15.21
N ALA A 65 1.44 3.32 14.98
CA ALA A 65 2.39 3.89 14.04
C ALA A 65 3.84 3.73 14.52
N GLN A 66 4.09 3.90 15.82
CA GLN A 66 5.40 3.65 16.43
C GLN A 66 5.83 2.19 16.33
N GLU A 67 4.90 1.28 16.63
CA GLU A 67 5.15 -0.15 16.51
C GLU A 67 5.42 -0.56 15.06
N LEU A 68 4.67 -0.01 14.10
CA LEU A 68 4.94 -0.20 12.68
C LEU A 68 6.33 0.31 12.27
N LEU A 69 6.74 1.51 12.72
CA LEU A 69 8.09 2.02 12.47
C LEU A 69 9.16 1.05 13.02
N ASN A 70 8.98 0.56 14.25
CA ASN A 70 9.89 -0.43 14.84
C ASN A 70 9.96 -1.72 14.03
N LEU A 71 8.82 -2.20 13.55
CA LEU A 71 8.72 -3.41 12.74
C LEU A 71 9.45 -3.23 11.40
N VAL A 72 9.25 -2.10 10.72
CA VAL A 72 9.95 -1.78 9.47
C VAL A 72 11.46 -1.67 9.70
N LEU A 73 11.91 -0.97 10.74
CA LEU A 73 13.33 -0.89 11.08
C LEU A 73 13.93 -2.28 11.34
N ARG A 74 13.21 -3.15 12.06
CA ARG A 74 13.67 -4.52 12.34
C ARG A 74 13.91 -5.33 11.07
N TYR A 75 13.01 -5.25 10.10
CA TYR A 75 13.05 -6.11 8.91
C TYR A 75 13.84 -5.51 7.74
N ALA A 76 13.75 -4.20 7.50
CA ALA A 76 14.45 -3.55 6.39
C ALA A 76 15.85 -3.05 6.77
N TYR A 77 16.05 -2.67 8.03
CA TYR A 77 17.27 -1.97 8.49
C TYR A 77 17.76 -2.49 9.85
N PRO A 78 18.00 -3.82 9.98
CA PRO A 78 18.32 -4.44 11.26
C PRO A 78 19.54 -3.78 11.92
N GLY A 79 19.40 -3.42 13.19
CA GLY A 79 20.46 -2.77 13.98
C GLY A 79 20.52 -1.25 13.87
N CYS A 80 19.73 -0.61 13.01
CA CYS A 80 19.65 0.85 12.93
C CYS A 80 18.74 1.42 14.04
N SER A 81 19.21 2.42 14.78
CA SER A 81 18.48 3.04 15.90
C SER A 81 18.20 4.53 15.73
N GLU A 82 19.18 5.29 15.21
CA GLU A 82 19.10 6.74 15.02
C GLU A 82 19.06 7.15 13.55
N ARG A 83 19.78 6.43 12.69
CA ARG A 83 19.94 6.75 11.27
C ARG A 83 19.88 5.48 10.44
N VAL A 84 19.34 5.61 9.23
CA VAL A 84 19.34 4.55 8.22
C VAL A 84 20.08 5.04 6.98
N THR A 85 20.94 4.20 6.41
CA THR A 85 21.46 4.40 5.05
C THR A 85 20.63 3.56 4.10
N ARG A 86 19.84 4.22 3.25
CA ARG A 86 18.99 3.56 2.25
C ARG A 86 19.80 3.07 1.05
N PRO A 87 19.24 2.17 0.22
CA PRO A 87 19.78 1.89 -1.11
C PRO A 87 20.13 3.19 -1.86
N GLY A 88 21.33 3.23 -2.46
CA GLY A 88 21.87 4.43 -3.10
C GLY A 88 22.58 5.42 -2.15
N GLY A 89 22.81 5.07 -0.88
CA GLY A 89 23.67 5.82 0.04
C GLY A 89 23.04 7.04 0.72
N HIS A 90 21.73 7.24 0.55
CA HIS A 90 21.01 8.35 1.18
C HIS A 90 20.77 8.07 2.67
N VAL A 91 21.23 8.96 3.53
CA VAL A 91 21.03 8.85 4.97
C VAL A 91 19.72 9.52 5.40
N VAL A 92 18.94 8.82 6.21
CA VAL A 92 17.66 9.29 6.79
C VAL A 92 17.76 9.23 8.30
N GLU A 93 17.44 10.33 8.97
CA GLU A 93 17.27 10.37 10.43
C GLU A 93 15.96 9.67 10.82
N ILE A 94 16.00 8.86 11.87
CA ILE A 94 14.82 8.23 12.44
C ILE A 94 14.16 9.20 13.41
N ASP A 95 13.12 9.91 12.94
CA ASP A 95 12.29 10.73 13.82
C ASP A 95 11.11 9.92 14.36
N ARG A 96 11.26 9.45 15.59
CA ARG A 96 10.22 8.69 16.28
C ARG A 96 9.02 9.55 16.65
N THR A 97 9.13 10.87 16.73
CA THR A 97 7.97 11.73 17.01
C THR A 97 7.02 11.84 15.82
N ARG A 98 7.48 11.43 14.62
CA ARG A 98 6.75 11.49 13.36
C ARG A 98 6.82 10.14 12.63
N PRO A 99 6.27 9.05 13.19
CA PRO A 99 6.56 7.70 12.74
C PRO A 99 6.14 7.43 11.29
N LEU A 100 4.97 7.92 10.85
CA LEU A 100 4.50 7.73 9.47
C LEU A 100 5.31 8.55 8.44
N GLU A 101 5.84 9.72 8.82
CA GLU A 101 6.74 10.50 7.96
C GLU A 101 8.09 9.80 7.82
N THR A 102 8.63 9.31 8.93
CA THR A 102 9.86 8.54 8.92
C THR A 102 9.69 7.31 8.03
N LEU A 103 8.58 6.57 8.13
CA LEU A 103 8.26 5.46 7.22
C LEU A 103 8.21 5.89 5.75
N CYS A 104 7.60 7.05 5.44
CA CYS A 104 7.58 7.63 4.09
C CYS A 104 8.99 7.79 3.51
N HIS A 105 9.95 8.14 4.35
CA HIS A 105 11.34 8.33 3.98
C HIS A 105 12.13 7.03 3.89
N LEU A 106 11.69 5.93 4.51
CA LEU A 106 12.47 4.70 4.63
C LEU A 106 12.20 3.65 3.56
N VAL A 107 10.94 3.46 3.15
CA VAL A 107 10.52 2.33 2.30
C VAL A 107 9.50 2.74 1.23
N GLN A 108 9.33 1.89 0.20
CA GLN A 108 8.49 2.19 -0.98
C GLN A 108 6.99 2.06 -0.71
N GLU A 109 6.62 1.28 0.30
CA GLU A 109 5.25 0.93 0.65
C GLU A 109 4.46 2.14 1.14
N ASP A 110 3.21 2.23 0.68
CA ASP A 110 2.19 2.93 1.44
C ASP A 110 1.71 2.05 2.60
N PHE A 111 1.36 2.69 3.72
CA PHE A 111 0.84 2.00 4.89
C PHE A 111 -0.49 2.62 5.32
N CYS A 112 -1.46 1.75 5.59
CA CYS A 112 -2.70 2.08 6.25
C CYS A 112 -2.80 1.28 7.55
N ILE A 113 -3.12 1.92 8.66
CA ILE A 113 -3.29 1.34 9.98
C ILE A 113 -4.79 1.24 10.26
N LEU A 114 -5.25 0.02 10.54
CA LEU A 114 -6.63 -0.27 10.87
C LEU A 114 -6.72 -0.81 12.30
N GLN A 115 -7.43 -0.09 13.16
CA GLN A 115 -7.68 -0.50 14.53
C GLN A 115 -9.12 -1.02 14.70
N LYS A 116 -9.27 -2.04 15.53
CA LYS A 116 -10.59 -2.60 15.83
C LYS A 116 -11.34 -1.66 16.79
N GLN A 117 -12.53 -1.22 16.39
CA GLN A 117 -13.44 -0.40 17.18
C GLN A 117 -14.81 -1.08 17.18
N GLY A 118 -15.19 -1.66 18.32
CA GLY A 118 -16.34 -2.57 18.37
C GLY A 118 -16.14 -3.78 17.47
N ASP A 119 -17.06 -4.00 16.54
CA ASP A 119 -17.03 -5.11 15.58
C ASP A 119 -16.32 -4.77 14.27
N GLU A 120 -15.88 -3.53 14.07
CA GLU A 120 -15.34 -3.05 12.81
C GLU A 120 -13.85 -2.70 12.90
N HIS A 121 -13.14 -2.80 11.78
CA HIS A 121 -11.80 -2.25 11.64
C HIS A 121 -11.88 -0.88 10.97
N VAL A 122 -11.36 0.16 11.62
CA VAL A 122 -11.42 1.56 11.19
C VAL A 122 -10.05 2.03 10.73
N LEU A 123 -9.97 2.75 9.61
CA LEU A 123 -8.73 3.35 9.12
C LEU A 123 -8.33 4.55 9.99
N THR A 124 -7.39 4.36 10.92
CA THR A 124 -7.01 5.36 11.94
C THR A 124 -5.64 6.00 11.69
N GLY A 125 -4.86 5.50 10.74
CA GLY A 125 -3.61 6.12 10.32
C GLY A 125 -3.23 5.72 8.90
N ALA A 126 -2.58 6.60 8.15
CA ALA A 126 -2.04 6.26 6.84
C ALA A 126 -0.90 7.19 6.40
N ILE A 127 0.04 6.59 5.67
CA ILE A 127 0.91 7.28 4.70
C ILE A 127 0.65 6.64 3.34
N LEU A 128 -0.08 7.37 2.49
CA LEU A 128 -0.65 6.92 1.22
C LEU A 128 -0.20 7.87 0.10
N CYS A 129 1.03 7.69 -0.37
CA CYS A 129 1.61 8.50 -1.43
C CYS A 129 1.06 8.12 -2.81
N PHE A 130 0.77 6.85 -3.06
CA PHE A 130 0.42 6.34 -4.38
C PHE A 130 -0.99 5.74 -4.39
N PRO A 131 -2.07 6.50 -4.11
CA PRO A 131 -3.42 5.96 -4.22
C PRO A 131 -3.82 5.69 -5.68
N ALA A 132 -4.50 4.57 -5.91
CA ALA A 132 -5.14 4.24 -7.18
C ALA A 132 -6.63 4.61 -7.20
N SER A 133 -6.95 5.84 -7.60
CA SER A 133 -8.34 6.29 -7.80
C SER A 133 -9.22 6.30 -6.54
N TRP A 134 -8.64 6.63 -5.39
CA TRP A 134 -9.37 6.97 -4.15
C TRP A 134 -8.62 8.03 -3.35
N ARG A 135 -9.30 8.75 -2.45
CA ARG A 135 -8.72 9.81 -1.61
C ARG A 135 -8.65 9.37 -0.16
N LEU A 136 -7.51 9.60 0.50
CA LEU A 136 -7.34 9.29 1.92
C LEU A 136 -8.39 10.00 2.77
N SER A 137 -8.62 11.29 2.55
CA SER A 137 -9.59 12.10 3.29
C SER A 137 -11.03 11.60 3.21
N GLU A 138 -11.39 10.84 2.17
CA GLU A 138 -12.72 10.24 2.03
C GLU A 138 -12.84 8.91 2.78
N LYS A 139 -11.72 8.30 3.17
CA LYS A 139 -11.65 6.97 3.80
C LYS A 139 -11.17 7.00 5.25
N PHE A 140 -10.43 8.02 5.64
CA PHE A 140 -9.89 8.19 6.98
C PHE A 140 -11.02 8.25 8.03
N MET A 141 -10.82 7.58 9.17
CA MET A 141 -11.79 7.41 10.25
C MET A 141 -13.12 6.77 9.84
N ARG A 142 -13.10 5.95 8.79
CA ARG A 142 -14.24 5.13 8.37
C ARG A 142 -13.97 3.64 8.55
N PRO A 143 -15.02 2.84 8.82
CA PRO A 143 -14.88 1.40 8.92
C PRO A 143 -14.58 0.76 7.57
N LEU A 144 -13.99 -0.44 7.62
CA LEU A 144 -13.56 -1.22 6.46
C LEU A 144 -14.70 -1.46 5.45
N ILE A 145 -15.94 -1.57 5.93
CA ILE A 145 -17.11 -1.73 5.07
C ILE A 145 -17.36 -0.43 4.28
N ASP A 146 -17.45 0.71 4.97
CA ASP A 146 -17.72 2.01 4.37
C ASP A 146 -16.66 2.44 3.34
N ILE A 147 -15.39 2.15 3.62
CA ILE A 147 -14.33 2.53 2.68
C ILE A 147 -14.45 1.79 1.34
N HIS A 148 -15.12 0.63 1.29
CA HIS A 148 -15.28 -0.19 0.09
C HIS A 148 -16.62 0.00 -0.63
N VAL A 149 -17.58 0.78 -0.10
CA VAL A 149 -18.90 1.02 -0.71
C VAL A 149 -18.86 1.37 -2.22
N PRO A 150 -17.90 2.18 -2.73
CA PRO A 150 -17.84 2.50 -4.16
C PRO A 150 -17.38 1.34 -5.08
N VAL A 151 -16.99 0.19 -4.53
CA VAL A 151 -16.47 -0.96 -5.26
C VAL A 151 -17.61 -1.94 -5.54
N ALA A 152 -18.13 -1.94 -6.78
CA ALA A 152 -19.31 -2.73 -7.15
C ALA A 152 -19.18 -4.25 -6.89
N SER A 153 -17.96 -4.80 -6.95
CA SER A 153 -17.69 -6.22 -6.65
C SER A 153 -17.58 -6.53 -5.16
N TYR A 154 -17.65 -5.52 -4.29
CA TYR A 154 -17.54 -5.65 -2.84
C TYR A 154 -18.93 -5.62 -2.22
N ASP A 155 -19.62 -6.75 -2.32
CA ASP A 155 -20.94 -6.95 -1.72
C ASP A 155 -20.86 -7.28 -0.21
N GLU A 156 -22.01 -7.41 0.44
CA GLU A 156 -22.11 -7.78 1.87
C GLU A 156 -21.48 -9.15 2.20
N SER A 157 -21.46 -10.08 1.24
CA SER A 157 -20.82 -11.39 1.41
C SER A 157 -19.30 -11.24 1.47
N ILE A 158 -18.72 -10.47 0.55
CA ILE A 158 -17.30 -10.12 0.54
C ILE A 158 -16.96 -9.32 1.79
N ALA A 159 -17.76 -8.32 2.17
CA ALA A 159 -17.54 -7.52 3.37
C ALA A 159 -17.42 -8.40 4.64
N ARG A 160 -18.35 -9.34 4.84
CA ARG A 160 -18.29 -10.30 5.96
C ARG A 160 -17.10 -11.25 5.89
N ARG A 161 -16.66 -11.65 4.70
CA ARG A 161 -15.46 -12.50 4.53
C ARG A 161 -14.19 -11.72 4.88
N VAL A 162 -14.09 -10.47 4.43
CA VAL A 162 -12.93 -9.62 4.71
C VAL A 162 -12.88 -9.22 6.18
N GLN A 163 -14.00 -8.89 6.81
CA GLN A 163 -14.03 -8.61 8.25
C GLN A 163 -13.53 -9.82 9.07
N ARG A 164 -14.06 -11.02 8.79
CA ARG A 164 -13.58 -12.26 9.44
C ARG A 164 -12.11 -12.56 9.17
N LEU A 165 -11.63 -12.21 7.97
CA LEU A 165 -10.21 -12.32 7.65
C LEU A 165 -9.39 -11.41 8.57
N PHE A 166 -9.76 -10.14 8.67
CA PHE A 166 -9.10 -9.17 9.54
C PHE A 166 -9.10 -9.67 10.99
N ASP A 167 -10.24 -10.10 11.53
CA ASP A 167 -10.34 -10.68 12.88
C ASP A 167 -9.39 -11.87 13.11
N GLY A 168 -9.09 -12.66 12.06
CA GLY A 168 -8.27 -13.86 12.13
C GLY A 168 -6.77 -13.68 11.85
N ILE A 169 -6.30 -12.48 11.45
CA ILE A 169 -4.89 -12.25 11.13
C ILE A 169 -4.04 -12.39 12.40
N ARG A 170 -3.02 -13.25 12.34
CA ARG A 170 -2.05 -13.46 13.41
C ARG A 170 -0.75 -12.73 13.09
N PRO A 171 -0.03 -12.17 14.09
CA PRO A 171 1.19 -11.39 13.84
C PRO A 171 2.26 -12.10 13.00
N GLU A 172 2.47 -13.40 13.24
CA GLU A 172 3.48 -14.22 12.55
C GLU A 172 3.07 -14.68 11.14
N HIS A 173 1.81 -14.44 10.76
CA HIS A 173 1.21 -14.98 9.54
C HIS A 173 0.61 -13.85 8.70
N PRO A 174 1.46 -13.03 8.05
CA PRO A 174 0.97 -12.03 7.12
C PRO A 174 0.26 -12.71 5.96
N LEU A 175 -0.68 -11.98 5.38
CA LEU A 175 -1.49 -12.40 4.26
C LEU A 175 -1.30 -11.40 3.15
N TRP A 176 -1.26 -11.84 1.90
CA TRP A 176 -1.10 -10.91 0.79
C TRP A 176 -2.00 -11.26 -0.38
N ARG A 177 -2.23 -10.27 -1.23
CA ARG A 177 -2.93 -10.36 -2.51
C ARG A 177 -2.33 -9.33 -3.45
N PHE A 178 -2.82 -9.31 -4.69
CA PHE A 178 -2.57 -8.19 -5.58
C PHE A 178 -3.85 -7.74 -6.28
N ASN A 179 -3.86 -6.49 -6.75
CA ASN A 179 -4.74 -6.06 -7.81
C ASN A 179 -3.92 -5.82 -9.09
N ALA A 180 -4.57 -5.79 -10.24
CA ALA A 180 -3.95 -5.47 -11.52
C ALA A 180 -4.98 -4.75 -12.38
N LEU A 181 -4.63 -3.53 -12.80
CA LEU A 181 -5.50 -2.65 -13.54
C LEU A 181 -4.70 -1.92 -14.61
N TRP A 182 -5.32 -1.71 -15.77
CA TRP A 182 -4.71 -1.01 -16.89
C TRP A 182 -4.95 0.50 -16.79
N TYR A 183 -3.90 1.30 -16.97
CA TYR A 183 -3.91 2.76 -16.87
C TYR A 183 -3.35 3.43 -18.12
N GLU A 184 -3.93 4.59 -18.45
CA GLU A 184 -3.48 5.46 -19.54
C GLU A 184 -2.24 6.27 -19.17
N ASP A 185 -2.08 6.54 -17.87
CA ASP A 185 -0.99 7.32 -17.30
C ASP A 185 -0.28 6.50 -16.23
N ALA A 186 1.06 6.57 -16.25
CA ALA A 186 1.95 5.92 -15.30
C ALA A 186 2.18 6.74 -14.02
N GLU A 187 1.57 7.93 -13.88
CA GLU A 187 1.64 8.72 -12.65
C GLU A 187 1.28 7.87 -11.42
N LEU A 188 2.10 7.92 -10.37
CA LEU A 188 1.89 7.08 -9.19
C LEU A 188 0.81 7.64 -8.26
N HIS A 189 0.70 8.97 -8.15
CA HIS A 189 -0.25 9.64 -7.28
C HIS A 189 -1.53 10.01 -8.04
N GLN A 190 -2.52 9.12 -8.02
CA GLN A 190 -3.80 9.31 -8.73
C GLN A 190 -5.01 9.36 -7.78
N PRO A 191 -5.05 10.29 -6.79
CA PRO A 191 -6.18 10.40 -5.90
C PRO A 191 -7.43 10.85 -6.64
N ARG A 192 -8.57 10.19 -6.36
CA ARG A 192 -9.83 10.51 -7.02
C ARG A 192 -10.98 10.44 -6.03
N SER A 193 -11.87 11.43 -6.09
CA SER A 193 -13.08 11.43 -5.27
C SER A 193 -14.04 10.32 -5.72
N ALA A 194 -14.70 9.66 -4.78
CA ALA A 194 -15.77 8.71 -5.05
C ALA A 194 -16.93 9.34 -5.84
N ASN A 195 -17.12 10.66 -5.74
CA ASN A 195 -18.16 11.42 -6.44
C ASN A 195 -17.73 11.92 -7.83
N ALA A 196 -16.46 11.74 -8.21
CA ALA A 196 -15.98 12.23 -9.50
C ALA A 196 -16.47 11.33 -10.66
N PRO A 197 -17.07 11.89 -11.72
CA PRO A 197 -17.68 11.13 -12.82
C PRO A 197 -16.64 10.29 -13.56
N ARG A 198 -16.80 8.96 -13.56
CA ARG A 198 -15.91 8.05 -14.30
C ARG A 198 -16.17 8.19 -15.80
N GLU A 199 -15.18 8.70 -16.53
CA GLU A 199 -15.22 8.67 -17.98
C GLU A 199 -15.21 7.22 -18.45
N LYS A 200 -16.25 6.82 -19.19
CA LYS A 200 -16.26 5.54 -19.90
C LYS A 200 -15.33 5.69 -21.11
N LYS A 201 -14.06 5.37 -20.93
CA LYS A 201 -13.11 5.35 -22.06
C LYS A 201 -13.44 4.17 -22.97
N ALA A 202 -13.33 4.39 -24.29
CA ALA A 202 -13.46 3.33 -25.28
C ALA A 202 -12.38 2.26 -25.01
N PRO A 203 -12.69 0.97 -25.22
CA PRO A 203 -11.70 -0.09 -25.02
C PRO A 203 -10.51 0.11 -25.97
N GLY A 204 -9.41 0.58 -25.42
CA GLY A 204 -8.06 0.53 -25.97
C GLY A 204 -7.16 -0.23 -25.00
N ILE A 205 -5.98 -0.65 -25.47
CA ILE A 205 -4.98 -1.26 -24.58
C ILE A 205 -4.28 -0.12 -23.86
N ALA A 206 -4.69 0.18 -22.62
CA ALA A 206 -4.01 1.18 -21.83
C ALA A 206 -2.51 0.81 -21.73
N PRO A 207 -1.58 1.74 -22.01
CA PRO A 207 -0.16 1.44 -22.18
C PRO A 207 0.55 0.98 -20.91
N TYR A 208 -0.05 1.18 -19.74
CA TYR A 208 0.56 0.82 -18.46
C TYR A 208 -0.29 -0.19 -17.70
N MET A 209 0.37 -1.21 -17.15
CA MET A 209 -0.19 -2.05 -16.11
C MET A 209 0.23 -1.48 -14.77
N ARG A 210 -0.74 -1.21 -13.90
CA ARG A 210 -0.49 -0.93 -12.50
C ARG A 210 -0.95 -2.12 -11.67
N SER A 211 -0.07 -2.60 -10.81
CA SER A 211 -0.38 -3.65 -9.85
C SER A 211 0.08 -3.25 -8.47
N GLU A 212 -0.79 -3.45 -7.48
CA GLU A 212 -0.46 -3.22 -6.08
C GLU A 212 -0.34 -4.56 -5.39
N ARG A 213 0.84 -4.86 -4.84
CA ARG A 213 0.99 -5.95 -3.88
C ARG A 213 0.55 -5.46 -2.53
N GLN A 214 -0.44 -6.14 -1.98
CA GLN A 214 -1.21 -5.71 -0.84
C GLN A 214 -1.03 -6.72 0.28
N THR A 215 -0.32 -6.34 1.32
CA THR A 215 -0.01 -7.20 2.47
C THR A 215 -0.76 -6.72 3.70
N LEU A 216 -1.43 -7.66 4.36
CA LEU A 216 -2.10 -7.50 5.64
C LEU A 216 -1.27 -8.20 6.71
N LEU A 217 -0.86 -7.46 7.73
CA LEU A 217 -0.13 -7.97 8.88
C LEU A 217 -0.76 -7.46 10.18
N ARG A 218 -0.70 -8.24 11.25
CA ARG A 218 -1.15 -7.82 12.58
C ARG A 218 0.07 -7.40 13.40
N LEU A 219 0.02 -6.20 13.97
CA LEU A 219 1.04 -5.73 14.88
C LEU A 219 0.95 -6.50 16.22
N PRO A 220 2.04 -7.05 16.76
CA PRO A 220 2.01 -7.92 17.94
C PRO A 220 1.58 -7.24 19.26
N GLU A 221 1.89 -5.96 19.47
CA GLU A 221 1.63 -5.23 20.71
C GLU A 221 0.28 -4.54 20.67
N THR A 222 0.08 -3.63 19.70
CA THR A 222 -1.16 -2.85 19.59
C THR A 222 -2.31 -3.62 18.98
N GLN A 223 -2.03 -4.77 18.39
CA GLN A 223 -3.00 -5.56 17.64
C GLN A 223 -3.64 -4.75 16.50
N ALA A 224 -3.05 -3.67 15.98
CA ALA A 224 -3.58 -3.03 14.78
C ALA A 224 -3.29 -3.91 13.54
N VAL A 225 -4.17 -3.88 12.54
CA VAL A 225 -3.86 -4.45 11.21
C VAL A 225 -3.20 -3.38 10.37
N VAL A 226 -2.04 -3.68 9.82
CA VAL A 226 -1.39 -2.84 8.81
C VAL A 226 -1.73 -3.40 7.45
N PHE A 227 -2.23 -2.53 6.58
CA PHE A 227 -2.38 -2.74 5.16
C PHE A 227 -1.24 -2.02 4.44
N SER A 228 -0.24 -2.79 4.04
CA SER A 228 0.93 -2.37 3.29
C SER A 228 0.68 -2.53 1.79
N ILE A 229 1.06 -1.53 1.01
CA ILE A 229 0.78 -1.45 -0.43
C ILE A 229 2.06 -1.09 -1.17
N HIS A 230 2.64 -2.05 -1.88
CA HIS A 230 3.74 -1.79 -2.81
C HIS A 230 3.20 -1.62 -4.23
N THR A 231 3.54 -0.51 -4.89
CA THR A 231 3.01 -0.16 -6.21
C THR A 231 4.01 -0.46 -7.31
N TYR A 232 3.62 -1.34 -8.23
CA TYR A 232 4.29 -1.60 -9.50
C TYR A 232 3.57 -0.90 -10.64
N VAL A 233 4.32 -0.24 -11.51
CA VAL A 233 3.85 0.28 -12.80
C VAL A 233 4.81 -0.19 -13.89
N LEU A 234 4.28 -0.93 -14.85
CA LEU A 234 5.04 -1.46 -15.98
C LEU A 234 4.42 -0.99 -17.29
N GLU A 235 5.25 -0.80 -18.30
CA GLU A 235 4.75 -0.70 -19.67
C GLU A 235 4.17 -2.04 -20.13
N ALA A 236 3.02 -1.99 -20.81
CA ALA A 236 2.31 -3.16 -21.31
C ALA A 236 3.19 -4.11 -22.14
N GLN A 237 4.15 -3.56 -22.87
CA GLN A 237 5.08 -4.33 -23.69
C GLN A 237 6.02 -5.25 -22.88
N HIS A 238 6.32 -4.91 -21.63
CA HIS A 238 7.17 -5.74 -20.76
C HIS A 238 6.44 -6.95 -20.21
N LEU A 239 5.11 -6.88 -20.04
CA LEU A 239 4.29 -8.00 -19.59
C LEU A 239 4.10 -9.06 -20.69
N ARG A 240 3.93 -8.62 -21.95
CA ARG A 240 3.76 -9.53 -23.10
C ARG A 240 4.98 -10.40 -23.38
N LYS A 241 6.17 -9.99 -22.94
CA LYS A 241 7.38 -10.80 -23.02
C LYS A 241 7.40 -11.94 -21.99
N MET A 242 6.62 -11.84 -20.90
CA MET A 242 6.48 -12.91 -19.91
C MET A 242 5.50 -14.01 -20.37
N GLU A 243 4.53 -13.67 -21.23
CA GLU A 243 3.59 -14.63 -21.82
C GLU A 243 4.23 -15.56 -22.87
N ASN A 244 5.45 -15.27 -23.35
CA ASN A 244 6.11 -16.07 -24.38
C ASN A 244 7.52 -16.57 -23.99
N PRO A 245 7.65 -17.55 -23.07
CA PRO A 245 8.87 -18.33 -22.89
C PRO A 245 8.91 -19.59 -23.79
N ALA A 246 8.27 -19.57 -24.97
CA ALA A 246 8.29 -20.66 -25.95
C ALA A 246 8.84 -20.18 -27.31
#